data_AF-A0A966LVA9-F1
#
_entry.id   AF-A0A966LVA9-F1
#
_cell.length_a   1.000
_cell.length_b   1.000
_cell.length_c   1.000
_cell.angle_alpha   90.00
_cell.angle_beta   90.00
_cell.angle_gamma   90.00
#
_symmetry.space_group_name_H-M   'P 1'
#
loop_
_entity.id
_entity.type
_entity.pdbx_description
1 polymer ?
#
loop_
_entity_poly.entity_id
_entity_poly.type
_entity_poly.pdbx_seq_one_letter_code
_entity_poly.pdbx_strand_id
1 'polypeptide(L)'
;MISQTKQKGFTIVELLIVIVIIGILAAISIVAYNGVTQKARDDRRVTNARNLVNAAASYNAENGTWPTVAQVQAYPTVKLTGDAADSAKVTATAPTSGTADTYRYVVCSTGGVRVQYWREVAGASAGETVGLNTIDTGNTTTCP
;
A
#
# COMPACT_ATOMS: atom_id res chain seq x y z
N MET A 1 15.42 -65.99 -5.42
CA MET A 1 15.69 -65.19 -6.64
C MET A 1 15.27 -63.76 -6.36
N ILE A 2 16.21 -62.82 -6.31
CA ILE A 2 15.90 -61.39 -6.16
C ILE A 2 16.05 -60.76 -7.54
N SER A 3 14.93 -60.33 -8.11
CA SER A 3 14.87 -59.66 -9.41
C SER A 3 15.49 -58.26 -9.28
N GLN A 4 16.59 -58.02 -10.00
CA GLN A 4 17.27 -56.72 -10.07
C GLN A 4 16.42 -55.77 -10.92
N THR A 5 15.65 -54.88 -10.28
CA THR A 5 14.94 -53.78 -10.93
C THR A 5 15.98 -52.78 -11.46
N LYS A 6 16.10 -52.66 -12.79
CA LYS A 6 16.96 -51.64 -13.42
C LYS A 6 16.54 -50.25 -12.98
N GLN A 7 17.34 -49.61 -12.13
CA GLN A 7 17.17 -48.19 -11.82
C GLN A 7 17.57 -47.38 -13.06
N LYS A 8 16.59 -46.74 -13.70
CA LYS A 8 16.85 -45.76 -14.76
C LYS A 8 17.33 -44.47 -14.10
N GLY A 9 18.60 -44.14 -14.30
CA GLY A 9 19.14 -42.84 -13.91
C GLY A 9 18.66 -41.75 -14.86
N PHE A 10 18.40 -40.56 -14.32
CA PHE A 10 18.16 -39.34 -15.11
C PHE A 10 19.42 -39.01 -15.93
N THR A 11 19.25 -38.62 -17.18
CA THR A 11 20.36 -38.15 -18.00
C THR A 11 20.77 -36.74 -17.56
N ILE A 12 22.08 -36.43 -17.63
CA ILE A 12 22.59 -35.08 -17.34
C ILE A 12 21.93 -34.03 -18.26
N VAL A 13 21.60 -34.43 -19.49
CA VAL A 13 20.93 -33.57 -20.48
C VAL A 13 19.50 -33.22 -20.04
N GLU A 14 18.75 -34.17 -19.48
CA GLU A 14 17.41 -33.90 -18.92
C GLU A 14 17.48 -32.92 -17.76
N LEU A 15 18.51 -32.98 -16.92
CA LEU A 15 18.64 -32.04 -15.81
C LEU A 15 19.10 -30.66 -16.29
N LEU A 16 19.95 -30.60 -17.33
CA LEU A 16 20.43 -29.35 -17.93
C LEU A 16 19.30 -28.56 -18.59
N ILE A 17 18.43 -29.20 -19.37
CA ILE A 17 17.32 -28.49 -20.01
C ILE A 17 16.32 -27.94 -18.97
N VAL A 18 16.10 -28.66 -17.87
CA VAL A 18 15.19 -28.22 -16.79
C VAL A 18 15.71 -26.95 -16.11
N ILE A 19 16.99 -26.89 -15.76
CA ILE A 19 17.54 -25.67 -15.13
C ILE A 19 17.55 -24.48 -16.08
N VAL A 20 17.73 -24.70 -17.39
CA VAL A 20 17.64 -23.64 -18.40
C VAL A 20 16.22 -23.10 -18.49
N ILE A 21 15.21 -23.98 -18.55
CA ILE A 21 13.79 -23.57 -18.59
C ILE A 21 13.42 -22.82 -17.30
N ILE A 22 13.80 -23.32 -16.12
CA ILE A 22 13.55 -22.64 -14.84
C ILE A 22 14.24 -21.27 -14.80
N GLY A 23 15.46 -21.15 -15.34
CA GLY A 23 16.18 -19.88 -15.42
C GLY A 23 15.45 -18.83 -16.28
N ILE A 24 14.93 -19.22 -17.45
CA ILE A 24 14.16 -18.33 -18.33
C ILE A 24 12.85 -17.89 -17.65
N LEU A 25 12.11 -18.85 -17.08
CA LEU A 25 10.85 -18.56 -16.40
C LEU A 25 11.06 -17.66 -15.17
N ALA A 26 12.12 -17.88 -14.40
CA ALA A 26 12.47 -17.06 -13.24
C ALA A 26 12.81 -15.61 -13.64
N ALA A 27 13.60 -15.42 -14.70
CA ALA A 27 13.98 -14.09 -15.18
C ALA A 27 12.76 -13.24 -15.57
N ILE A 28 11.81 -13.82 -16.33
CA ILE A 28 10.57 -13.14 -16.72
C ILE A 28 9.69 -12.85 -15.48
N SER A 29 9.61 -13.82 -14.56
CA SER A 29 8.78 -13.70 -13.36
C SER A 29 9.23 -12.56 -12.45
N ILE A 30 10.54 -12.32 -12.29
CA ILE A 30 11.08 -11.26 -11.43
C ILE A 30 10.64 -9.87 -11.92
N VAL A 31 10.74 -9.60 -13.23
CA VAL A 31 10.37 -8.30 -13.79
C VAL A 31 8.87 -8.03 -13.62
N ALA A 32 8.03 -9.04 -13.84
CA ALA A 32 6.58 -8.93 -13.65
C ALA A 32 6.17 -8.72 -12.18
N TYR A 33 6.85 -9.40 -11.24
CA TYR A 33 6.52 -9.35 -9.81
C TYR A 33 6.74 -7.96 -9.18
N ASN A 34 7.79 -7.25 -9.62
CA ASN A 34 8.10 -5.91 -9.11
C ASN A 34 6.97 -4.90 -9.40
N GLY A 35 6.35 -4.94 -10.58
CA GLY A 35 5.25 -4.04 -10.93
C GLY A 35 3.94 -4.35 -10.19
N VAL A 36 3.61 -5.64 -10.00
CA VAL A 36 2.37 -6.06 -9.33
C VAL A 36 2.38 -5.70 -7.84
N THR A 37 3.52 -5.88 -7.17
CA THR A 37 3.65 -5.54 -5.74
C THR A 37 3.60 -4.03 -5.49
N GLN A 38 4.19 -3.22 -6.38
CA GLN A 38 4.07 -1.75 -6.31
C GLN A 38 2.60 -1.32 -6.38
N LYS A 39 1.87 -1.81 -7.39
CA LYS A 39 0.45 -1.49 -7.56
C LYS A 39 -0.38 -1.89 -6.34
N ALA A 40 -0.13 -3.09 -5.79
CA ALA A 40 -0.85 -3.56 -4.60
C ALA A 40 -0.60 -2.68 -3.37
N ARG A 41 0.64 -2.16 -3.18
CA ARG A 41 0.95 -1.21 -2.11
C ARG A 41 0.21 0.12 -2.31
N ASP A 42 0.23 0.66 -3.52
CA ASP A 42 -0.46 1.92 -3.80
C ASP A 42 -1.98 1.80 -3.68
N ASP A 43 -2.58 0.70 -4.15
CA ASP A 43 -4.01 0.42 -3.98
C ASP A 43 -4.39 0.35 -2.48
N ARG A 44 -3.53 -0.26 -1.65
CA ARG A 44 -3.68 -0.28 -0.19
C ARG A 44 -3.60 1.13 0.41
N ARG A 45 -2.62 1.94 -0.02
CA ARG A 45 -2.45 3.33 0.46
C ARG A 45 -3.67 4.20 0.13
N VAL A 46 -4.16 4.13 -1.11
CA VAL A 46 -5.37 4.85 -1.53
C VAL A 46 -6.59 4.42 -0.71
N THR A 47 -6.75 3.11 -0.51
CA THR A 47 -7.88 2.56 0.27
C THR A 47 -7.83 3.03 1.73
N ASN A 48 -6.66 2.98 2.37
CA ASN A 48 -6.46 3.46 3.73
C ASN A 48 -6.75 4.96 3.87
N ALA A 49 -6.26 5.77 2.92
CA ALA A 49 -6.53 7.21 2.91
C ALA A 49 -8.03 7.52 2.75
N ARG A 50 -8.74 6.81 1.87
CA ARG A 50 -10.20 6.93 1.73
C ARG A 50 -10.95 6.53 2.99
N ASN A 51 -10.51 5.45 3.65
CA ASN A 51 -11.13 5.01 4.90
C ASN A 51 -10.99 6.05 6.00
N LEU A 52 -9.84 6.73 6.10
CA LEU A 52 -9.65 7.84 7.05
C LEU A 52 -10.60 9.01 6.77
N VAL A 53 -10.73 9.42 5.51
CA VAL A 53 -11.65 10.50 5.08
C VAL A 53 -13.10 10.12 5.37
N ASN A 54 -13.51 8.90 5.05
CA ASN A 54 -14.87 8.41 5.28
C ASN A 54 -15.19 8.28 6.78
N ALA A 55 -14.24 7.81 7.59
CA ALA A 55 -14.38 7.75 9.04
C ALA A 55 -14.53 9.16 9.63
N ALA A 56 -13.74 10.12 9.15
CA ALA A 56 -13.82 11.50 9.58
C ALA A 56 -15.15 12.17 9.20
N ALA A 57 -15.64 11.92 7.98
CA ALA A 57 -16.94 12.41 7.52
C ALA A 57 -18.10 11.82 8.33
N SER A 58 -18.03 10.52 8.65
CA SER A 58 -19.04 9.84 9.47
C SER A 58 -19.06 10.41 10.90
N TYR A 59 -17.88 10.63 11.49
CA TYR A 59 -17.76 11.27 12.80
C TYR A 59 -18.37 12.67 12.80
N ASN A 60 -18.11 13.46 11.75
CA ASN A 60 -18.65 14.81 11.62
C ASN A 60 -20.17 14.80 11.48
N ALA A 61 -20.73 13.83 10.75
CA ALA A 61 -22.19 13.67 10.63
C ALA A 61 -22.87 13.39 11.98
N GLU A 62 -22.20 12.66 12.88
CA GLU A 62 -22.75 12.34 14.21
C GLU A 62 -22.48 13.42 15.27
N ASN A 63 -21.29 14.04 15.25
CA ASN A 63 -20.81 14.92 16.32
C ASN A 63 -20.78 16.40 15.94
N GLY A 64 -21.09 16.75 14.69
CA GLY A 64 -21.07 18.12 14.16
C GLY A 64 -19.69 18.77 14.08
N THR A 65 -18.62 18.06 14.45
CA THR A 65 -17.23 18.55 14.50
C THR A 65 -16.30 17.61 13.75
N TRP A 66 -15.21 18.12 13.17
CA TRP A 66 -14.24 17.29 12.46
C TRP A 66 -13.29 16.65 13.47
N PRO A 67 -13.08 15.31 13.42
CA PRO A 67 -12.29 14.63 14.43
C PRO A 67 -10.79 14.92 14.27
N THR A 68 -10.11 15.01 15.40
CA THR A 68 -8.65 14.90 15.47
C THR A 68 -8.18 13.49 15.10
N VAL A 69 -6.87 13.32 14.88
CA VAL A 69 -6.26 12.00 14.58
C VAL A 69 -6.65 10.95 15.63
N ALA A 70 -6.58 11.29 16.92
CA ALA A 70 -6.93 10.36 17.98
C ALA A 70 -8.41 9.96 17.96
N GLN A 71 -9.30 10.91 17.66
CA GLN A 71 -10.75 10.67 17.61
C GLN A 71 -11.14 9.81 16.41
N VAL A 72 -10.59 10.08 15.23
CA VAL A 72 -10.92 9.28 14.03
C VAL A 72 -10.39 7.84 14.16
N GLN A 73 -9.22 7.64 14.80
CA GLN A 73 -8.65 6.31 15.01
C GLN A 73 -9.38 5.49 16.08
N ALA A 74 -9.96 6.14 17.08
CA ALA A 74 -10.78 5.48 18.10
C ALA A 74 -12.23 5.23 17.65
N TYR A 75 -12.62 5.70 16.46
CA TYR A 75 -14.01 5.72 16.03
C TYR A 75 -14.46 4.37 15.44
N PRO A 76 -15.53 3.73 15.97
CA PRO A 76 -15.85 2.33 15.66
C PRO A 76 -16.70 2.09 14.40
N THR A 77 -17.18 3.13 13.70
CA THR A 77 -18.19 2.98 12.63
C THR A 77 -17.60 2.53 11.30
N VAL A 78 -16.41 3.02 10.94
CA VAL A 78 -15.59 2.50 9.84
C VAL A 78 -14.41 1.79 10.49
N LYS A 79 -14.31 0.46 10.33
CA LYS A 79 -13.14 -0.28 10.79
C LYS A 79 -11.92 0.21 10.02
N LEU A 80 -11.21 1.18 10.59
CA LEU A 80 -9.83 1.45 10.23
C LEU A 80 -9.06 0.17 10.56
N THR A 81 -8.37 -0.37 9.56
CA THR A 81 -7.59 -1.60 9.71
C THR A 81 -6.21 -1.39 9.10
N GLY A 82 -5.24 -2.18 9.57
CA GLY A 82 -3.85 -2.03 9.13
C GLY A 82 -3.32 -0.62 9.38
N ASP A 83 -2.61 -0.09 8.39
CA ASP A 83 -1.81 1.13 8.52
C ASP A 83 -2.66 2.38 8.82
N ALA A 84 -3.95 2.39 8.47
CA ALA A 84 -4.86 3.50 8.78
C ALA A 84 -5.26 3.57 10.28
N ALA A 85 -5.20 2.43 10.99
CA ALA A 85 -5.48 2.35 12.42
C ALA A 85 -4.23 2.53 13.30
N ASP A 86 -3.04 2.47 12.69
CA ASP A 86 -1.78 2.61 13.40
C ASP A 86 -1.47 4.10 13.64
N SER A 87 -1.43 4.52 14.91
CA SER A 87 -1.11 5.88 15.33
C SER A 87 0.33 6.29 15.01
N ALA A 88 1.25 5.34 14.79
CA ALA A 88 2.59 5.62 14.30
C ALA A 88 2.63 5.92 12.80
N LYS A 89 1.58 5.55 12.06
CA LYS A 89 1.49 5.72 10.61
C LYS A 89 0.63 6.91 10.19
N VAL A 90 -0.31 7.36 11.03
CA VAL A 90 -1.10 8.57 10.79
C VAL A 90 -0.51 9.74 11.57
N THR A 91 0.12 10.67 10.87
CA THR A 91 0.90 11.76 11.48
C THR A 91 0.46 13.14 10.97
N ALA A 92 0.99 14.21 11.58
CA ALA A 92 0.80 15.58 11.10
C ALA A 92 1.78 15.97 9.98
N THR A 93 2.79 15.12 9.71
CA THR A 93 3.86 15.38 8.73
C THR A 93 3.55 14.72 7.40
N ALA A 94 3.82 15.43 6.29
CA ALA A 94 3.65 14.86 4.96
C ALA A 94 4.57 13.64 4.75
N PRO A 95 4.06 12.51 4.25
CA PRO A 95 4.90 11.38 3.87
C PRO A 95 5.88 11.76 2.76
N THR A 96 7.06 11.14 2.80
CA THR A 96 8.13 11.29 1.81
C THR A 96 8.42 9.94 1.16
N SER A 97 9.32 9.90 0.17
CA SER A 97 9.77 8.64 -0.45
C SER A 97 10.29 7.60 0.57
N GLY A 98 10.93 8.05 1.67
CA GLY A 98 11.42 7.18 2.74
C GLY A 98 10.36 6.76 3.77
N THR A 99 9.17 7.37 3.74
CA THR A 99 8.07 7.12 4.67
C THR A 99 6.75 6.88 3.93
N ALA A 100 6.82 6.20 2.80
CA ALA A 100 5.70 6.02 1.88
C ALA A 100 4.49 5.27 2.50
N ASP A 101 4.70 4.55 3.60
CA ASP A 101 3.63 3.84 4.32
C ASP A 101 2.95 4.69 5.41
N THR A 102 3.29 5.97 5.51
CA THR A 102 2.65 6.92 6.43
C THR A 102 1.64 7.81 5.72
N TYR A 103 0.70 8.34 6.49
CA TYR A 103 -0.37 9.22 6.04
C TYR A 103 -0.31 10.50 6.84
N ARG A 104 -0.43 11.64 6.17
CA ARG A 104 -0.65 12.92 6.84
C ARG A 104 -2.14 13.13 7.01
N TYR A 105 -2.60 13.34 8.23
CA TYR A 105 -3.98 13.72 8.49
C TYR A 105 -4.05 15.15 9.01
N VAL A 106 -4.86 15.98 8.37
CA VAL A 106 -5.00 17.39 8.70
C VAL A 106 -6.49 17.75 8.75
N VAL A 107 -6.90 18.41 9.83
CA VAL A 107 -8.22 19.04 9.91
C VAL A 107 -8.11 20.45 9.35
N CYS A 108 -9.01 20.81 8.44
CA CYS A 108 -8.97 22.07 7.71
C CYS A 108 -9.75 23.17 8.47
N SER A 109 -9.24 24.40 8.44
CA SER A 109 -9.85 25.53 9.14
C SER A 109 -11.20 25.95 8.58
N THR A 110 -11.44 25.73 7.29
CA THR A 110 -12.71 26.00 6.59
C THR A 110 -13.75 24.88 6.74
N GLY A 111 -13.43 23.84 7.50
CA GLY A 111 -14.22 22.61 7.59
C GLY A 111 -13.71 21.57 6.59
N GLY A 112 -13.67 20.33 7.06
CA GLY A 112 -13.20 19.17 6.31
C GLY A 112 -11.88 18.62 6.82
N VAL A 113 -11.48 17.52 6.20
CA VAL A 113 -10.25 16.80 6.49
C VAL A 113 -9.50 16.53 5.20
N ARG A 114 -8.18 16.66 5.29
CA ARG A 114 -7.21 16.33 4.25
C ARG A 114 -6.35 15.17 4.68
N VAL A 115 -6.27 14.15 3.84
CA VAL A 115 -5.36 13.01 4.01
C VAL A 115 -4.37 12.98 2.87
N GLN A 116 -3.08 13.08 3.20
CA GLN A 116 -2.01 13.00 2.21
C GLN A 116 -1.25 11.68 2.32
N TYR A 117 -0.93 11.08 1.19
CA TYR A 117 -0.27 9.78 1.09
C TYR A 117 0.73 9.79 -0.07
N TRP A 118 1.72 8.91 0.00
CA TRP A 118 2.71 8.78 -1.06
C TRP A 118 2.29 7.76 -2.11
N ARG A 119 2.60 8.02 -3.38
CA ARG A 119 2.42 7.04 -4.47
C ARG A 119 3.74 6.80 -5.20
N GLU A 120 4.05 5.54 -5.47
CA GLU A 120 5.22 5.16 -6.26
C GLU A 120 4.92 5.35 -7.76
N VAL A 121 5.91 5.72 -8.59
CA VAL A 121 5.71 5.76 -10.05
C VAL A 121 5.66 4.33 -10.55
N ALA A 122 4.63 3.97 -11.32
CA ALA A 122 4.54 2.64 -11.91
C ALA A 122 5.71 2.41 -12.87
N GLY A 123 6.56 1.41 -12.59
CA GLY A 123 7.69 1.04 -13.46
C GLY A 123 8.98 1.82 -13.21
N ALA A 124 9.00 2.69 -12.20
CA ALA A 124 10.19 3.40 -11.78
C ALA A 124 11.20 2.49 -11.06
N SER A 125 12.48 2.89 -11.15
CA SER A 125 13.51 2.39 -10.23
C SER A 125 13.22 2.86 -8.79
N ALA A 126 13.65 2.10 -7.78
CA ALA A 126 13.37 2.41 -6.38
C ALA A 126 13.78 3.86 -6.04
N GLY A 127 12.79 4.74 -5.83
CA GLY A 127 13.01 6.16 -5.50
C GLY A 127 12.40 7.17 -6.48
N GLU A 128 11.93 6.75 -7.66
CA GLU A 128 11.14 7.60 -8.55
C GLU A 128 9.66 7.61 -8.13
N THR A 129 9.14 8.79 -7.85
CA THR A 129 7.93 8.94 -7.03
C THR A 129 6.96 9.92 -7.67
N VAL A 130 5.65 9.61 -7.61
CA VAL A 130 4.63 10.50 -8.18
C VAL A 130 4.34 11.67 -7.22
N GLY A 131 5.20 11.86 -6.22
CA GLY A 131 5.06 12.85 -5.18
C GLY A 131 3.89 12.57 -4.24
N LEU A 132 3.62 13.57 -3.42
CA LEU A 132 2.56 13.57 -2.42
C LEU A 132 1.19 13.65 -3.10
N ASN A 133 0.29 12.74 -2.74
CA ASN A 133 -1.10 12.72 -3.19
C ASN A 133 -2.04 13.05 -2.05
N THR A 134 -3.25 13.51 -2.37
CA THR A 134 -4.20 14.05 -1.39
C THR A 134 -5.61 13.52 -1.66
N ILE A 135 -6.34 13.18 -0.60
CA ILE A 135 -7.78 12.89 -0.60
C ILE A 135 -8.42 13.77 0.48
N ASP A 136 -9.47 14.48 0.10
CA ASP A 136 -10.13 15.48 0.94
C ASP A 136 -11.64 15.19 1.05
N THR A 137 -12.28 15.66 2.12
CA THR A 137 -13.74 15.51 2.33
C THR A 137 -14.60 16.53 1.56
N GLY A 138 -14.02 17.54 0.88
CA GLY A 138 -14.80 18.64 0.28
C GLY A 138 -14.00 19.94 0.16
N ASN A 139 -14.62 21.13 0.33
CA ASN A 139 -14.01 22.48 0.23
C ASN A 139 -12.84 22.69 1.22
N THR A 140 -11.70 22.12 0.86
CA THR A 140 -10.44 22.03 1.61
C THR A 140 -9.38 22.98 1.05
N THR A 141 -9.79 24.03 0.36
CA THR A 141 -8.90 24.95 -0.36
C THR A 141 -7.86 25.63 0.55
N THR A 142 -8.04 25.59 1.88
CA THR A 142 -7.14 26.18 2.88
C THR A 142 -6.69 25.20 3.99
N CYS A 143 -6.45 23.92 3.67
CA CYS A 143 -5.79 23.04 4.65
C CYS A 143 -4.26 23.28 4.68
N PRO A 144 -3.64 23.30 5.86
CA PRO A 144 -2.19 23.47 6.02
C PRO A 144 -1.37 22.29 5.51
#